data_AF-A0A9J6ZYQ7-F1
#
_entry.id   AF-A0A9J6ZYQ7-F1
#
_cell.length_a   1.000
_cell.length_b   1.000
_cell.length_c   1.000
_cell.angle_alpha   90.00
_cell.angle_beta   90.00
_cell.angle_gamma   90.00
#
_symmetry.space_group_name_H-M   'P 1'
#
loop_
_entity.id
_entity.type
_entity.pdbx_description
1 polymer ?
#
loop_
_entity_poly.entity_id
_entity_poly.type
_entity_poly.pdbx_seq_one_letter_code
_entity_poly.pdbx_strand_id
1 'polypeptide(L)'
;MNNLDAFTNRLRKNQRHWRKWARRRGISCYRIYDRDIPEFPLAIDWYEGHLHAQLFARKGIEEPSESEERAIADALSSVMEVPADRLAFKTRRRQRGLTQYQKTGRQGRLMIVQEAGLRFEVDLHSYLDTGLFLDHRITRSMVREQAAGKRFLNLFAYTGSFSVYAAAGGAEASLTVDLSNTYQEWSQRNLQLNGFGYPRHRLQRADVFEFLIQAERKRERFDLIVLDPPSFSNSKRMQEVLDVQRDHARLIEGCMALLNHGGELIFSNNRRRFRLDESIEQTFDCSEITRQTLPEDFHRHPAHRCWRLKG
;
A
#
# COMPACT_ATOMS: atom_id res chain seq x y z
N MET A 1 4.51 -6.29 -34.90
CA MET A 1 3.83 -4.98 -35.05
C MET A 1 2.38 -4.97 -34.54
N ASN A 2 1.56 -6.02 -34.73
CA ASN A 2 0.13 -6.02 -34.30
C ASN A 2 -0.17 -5.90 -32.79
N ASN A 3 0.77 -6.20 -31.89
CA ASN A 3 0.44 -6.28 -30.45
C ASN A 3 0.48 -4.90 -29.75
N LEU A 4 1.36 -4.00 -30.18
CA LEU A 4 1.48 -2.66 -29.57
C LEU A 4 0.27 -1.77 -29.89
N ASP A 5 -0.38 -1.97 -31.04
CA ASP A 5 -1.61 -1.26 -31.41
C ASP A 5 -2.78 -1.62 -30.48
N ALA A 6 -2.92 -2.90 -30.12
CA ALA A 6 -3.92 -3.35 -29.16
C ALA A 6 -3.69 -2.69 -27.78
N PHE A 7 -2.43 -2.65 -27.33
CA PHE A 7 -2.04 -1.99 -26.10
C PHE A 7 -2.34 -0.49 -26.10
N THR A 8 -1.91 0.25 -27.13
CA THR A 8 -2.15 1.69 -27.23
C THR A 8 -3.63 2.02 -27.31
N ASN A 9 -4.42 1.25 -28.06
CA ASN A 9 -5.87 1.42 -28.14
C ASN A 9 -6.56 1.18 -26.78
N ARG A 10 -6.12 0.15 -26.04
CA ARG A 10 -6.61 -0.11 -24.68
C ARG A 10 -6.26 1.04 -23.73
N LEU A 11 -5.01 1.52 -23.76
CA LEU A 11 -4.56 2.66 -22.96
C LEU A 11 -5.39 3.91 -23.25
N ARG A 12 -5.63 4.28 -24.53
CA ARG A 12 -6.47 5.43 -24.90
C ARG A 12 -7.88 5.33 -24.32
N LYS A 13 -8.48 4.13 -24.36
CA LYS A 13 -9.81 3.89 -23.79
C LYS A 13 -9.80 4.07 -22.27
N ASN A 14 -8.82 3.47 -21.59
CA ASN A 14 -8.65 3.56 -20.15
C ASN A 14 -8.36 5.00 -19.69
N GLN A 15 -7.48 5.72 -20.37
CA GLN A 15 -7.15 7.12 -20.07
C GLN A 15 -8.41 7.99 -20.10
N ARG A 16 -9.23 7.90 -21.16
CA ARG A 16 -10.50 8.66 -21.26
C ARG A 16 -11.46 8.32 -20.13
N HIS A 17 -11.61 7.03 -19.81
CA HIS A 17 -12.51 6.57 -18.76
C HIS A 17 -12.04 7.04 -17.37
N TRP A 18 -10.81 6.68 -16.98
CA TRP A 18 -10.28 6.93 -15.66
C TRP A 18 -10.02 8.40 -15.39
N ARG A 19 -9.59 9.20 -16.37
CA ARG A 19 -9.45 10.66 -16.20
C ARG A 19 -10.78 11.32 -15.88
N LYS A 20 -11.86 10.91 -16.56
CA LYS A 20 -13.21 11.42 -16.31
C LYS A 20 -13.75 10.98 -14.94
N TRP A 21 -13.52 9.72 -14.58
CA TRP A 21 -13.88 9.16 -13.26
C TRP A 21 -13.15 9.87 -12.12
N ALA A 22 -11.82 9.97 -12.21
CA ALA A 22 -10.95 10.55 -11.21
C ALA A 22 -11.30 12.01 -10.95
N ARG A 23 -11.49 12.81 -12.02
CA ARG A 23 -11.92 14.21 -11.92
C ARG A 23 -13.25 14.38 -11.18
N ARG A 24 -14.24 13.53 -11.44
CA ARG A 24 -15.55 13.59 -10.77
C ARG A 24 -15.49 13.26 -9.28
N ARG A 25 -14.55 12.40 -8.89
CA ARG A 25 -14.38 11.93 -7.51
C ARG A 25 -13.29 12.70 -6.74
N GLY A 26 -12.63 13.68 -7.37
CA GLY A 26 -11.52 14.41 -6.75
C GLY A 26 -10.30 13.52 -6.45
N ILE A 27 -10.08 12.48 -7.24
CA ILE A 27 -8.95 11.55 -7.07
C ILE A 27 -7.82 12.00 -8.00
N SER A 28 -6.62 12.24 -7.48
CA SER A 28 -5.48 12.70 -8.28
C SER A 28 -4.45 11.61 -8.58
N CYS A 29 -4.48 10.49 -7.85
CA CYS A 29 -3.63 9.32 -8.05
C CYS A 29 -4.46 8.03 -8.19
N TYR A 30 -4.28 7.29 -9.28
CA TYR A 30 -5.13 6.13 -9.60
C TYR A 30 -4.49 5.15 -10.60
N ARG A 31 -4.98 3.91 -10.60
CA ARG A 31 -4.58 2.86 -11.55
C ARG A 31 -5.27 3.10 -12.89
N ILE A 32 -4.50 3.21 -13.98
CA ILE A 32 -5.03 3.39 -15.35
C ILE A 32 -5.20 2.03 -16.04
N TYR A 33 -4.27 1.12 -15.82
CA TYR A 33 -4.20 -0.16 -16.51
C TYR A 33 -3.70 -1.20 -15.52
N ASP A 34 -4.36 -2.34 -15.42
CA ASP A 34 -4.01 -3.44 -14.54
C ASP A 34 -4.11 -4.77 -15.28
N ARG A 35 -3.02 -5.10 -15.99
CA ARG A 35 -2.83 -6.35 -16.74
C ARG A 35 -4.00 -6.60 -17.68
N ASP A 36 -4.51 -5.55 -18.32
CA ASP A 36 -5.74 -5.63 -19.10
C ASP A 36 -5.62 -6.59 -20.29
N ILE A 37 -4.41 -6.66 -20.87
CA ILE A 37 -4.02 -7.50 -21.99
C ILE A 37 -2.96 -8.50 -21.52
N PRO A 38 -3.15 -9.82 -21.74
CA PRO A 38 -2.23 -10.86 -21.29
C PRO A 38 -0.76 -10.67 -21.67
N GLU A 39 -0.52 -10.19 -22.89
CA GLU A 39 0.80 -9.96 -23.52
C GLU A 39 1.50 -8.72 -22.96
N PHE A 40 0.74 -7.81 -22.35
CA PHE A 40 1.26 -6.64 -21.65
C PHE A 40 0.86 -6.72 -20.18
N PRO A 41 1.52 -7.59 -19.38
CA PRO A 41 1.25 -7.76 -17.96
C PRO A 41 1.84 -6.59 -17.15
N LEU A 42 1.43 -5.37 -17.50
CA LEU A 42 1.79 -4.12 -16.85
C LEU A 42 0.74 -3.76 -15.82
N ALA A 43 1.15 -3.07 -14.76
CA ALA A 43 0.24 -2.24 -14.01
C ALA A 43 0.74 -0.79 -14.08
N ILE A 44 -0.13 0.14 -14.46
CA ILE A 44 0.21 1.54 -14.75
C ILE A 44 -0.60 2.44 -13.85
N ASP A 45 0.09 3.26 -13.07
CA ASP A 45 -0.47 4.23 -12.13
C ASP A 45 -0.21 5.66 -12.61
N TRP A 46 -1.20 6.51 -12.41
CA TRP A 46 -1.12 7.96 -12.56
C TRP A 46 -0.81 8.62 -11.22
N TYR A 47 0.14 9.55 -11.21
CA TYR A 47 0.47 10.40 -10.08
C TYR A 47 0.62 11.85 -10.55
N GLU A 48 -0.47 12.62 -10.54
CA GLU A 48 -0.46 14.08 -10.80
C GLU A 48 0.44 14.54 -11.98
N GLY A 49 0.28 13.91 -13.15
CA GLY A 49 1.07 14.22 -14.35
C GLY A 49 2.34 13.39 -14.54
N HIS A 50 2.57 12.42 -13.65
CA HIS A 50 3.61 11.41 -13.75
C HIS A 50 3.00 10.02 -13.90
N LEU A 51 3.79 9.10 -14.43
CA LEU A 51 3.41 7.71 -14.61
C LEU A 51 4.37 6.79 -13.88
N HIS A 52 3.80 5.78 -13.24
CA HIS A 52 4.55 4.63 -12.74
C HIS A 52 4.04 3.39 -13.44
N ALA A 53 4.88 2.74 -14.23
CA ALA A 53 4.58 1.52 -14.96
C ALA A 53 5.43 0.38 -14.44
N GLN A 54 4.78 -0.68 -13.97
CA GLN A 54 5.42 -1.88 -13.45
C GLN A 54 5.10 -3.07 -14.35
N LEU A 55 6.12 -3.62 -15.00
CA LEU A 55 6.02 -4.87 -15.76
C LEU A 55 6.22 -6.08 -14.84
N PHE A 56 5.31 -7.05 -14.95
CA PHE A 56 5.35 -8.29 -14.16
C PHE A 56 5.76 -9.48 -15.02
N ALA A 57 6.73 -10.26 -14.54
CA ALA A 57 7.04 -11.56 -15.14
C ALA A 57 5.84 -12.51 -15.04
N ARG A 58 5.54 -13.23 -16.13
CA ARG A 58 4.45 -14.22 -16.19
C ARG A 58 4.96 -15.54 -16.73
N LYS A 59 4.55 -16.66 -16.10
CA LYS A 59 4.93 -18.00 -16.57
C LYS A 59 4.42 -18.20 -18.00
N GLY A 60 5.31 -18.59 -18.91
CA GLY A 60 5.00 -18.83 -20.32
C GLY A 60 4.95 -17.58 -21.19
N ILE A 61 5.32 -16.41 -20.68
CA ILE A 61 5.56 -15.20 -21.48
C ILE A 61 7.04 -14.85 -21.36
N GLU A 62 7.72 -14.70 -22.49
CA GLU A 62 9.12 -14.26 -22.51
C GLU A 62 9.23 -12.84 -21.95
N GLU A 63 10.31 -12.58 -21.20
CA GLU A 63 10.60 -11.23 -20.73
C GLU A 63 10.95 -10.35 -21.95
N PRO A 64 10.36 -9.16 -22.09
CA PRO A 64 10.66 -8.30 -23.23
C PRO A 64 12.13 -7.88 -23.22
N SER A 65 12.71 -7.78 -24.40
CA SER A 65 14.01 -7.17 -24.61
C SER A 65 13.99 -5.69 -24.20
N GLU A 66 15.16 -5.10 -23.96
CA GLU A 66 15.28 -3.68 -23.65
C GLU A 66 14.66 -2.78 -24.75
N SER A 67 14.75 -3.22 -26.01
CA SER A 67 14.14 -2.53 -27.14
C SER A 67 12.60 -2.54 -27.10
N GLU A 68 12.01 -3.65 -26.65
CA GLU A 68 10.56 -3.78 -26.48
C GLU A 68 10.07 -3.01 -25.26
N GLU A 69 10.80 -3.06 -24.14
CA GLU A 69 10.52 -2.20 -22.98
C GLU A 69 10.55 -0.72 -23.37
N ARG A 70 11.54 -0.31 -24.18
CA ARG A 70 11.63 1.06 -24.70
C ARG A 70 10.44 1.41 -25.59
N ALA A 71 10.07 0.54 -26.54
CA ALA A 71 8.91 0.77 -27.41
C ALA A 71 7.59 0.88 -26.61
N ILE A 72 7.41 0.06 -25.57
CA ILE A 72 6.27 0.15 -24.66
C ILE A 72 6.28 1.47 -23.90
N ALA A 73 7.43 1.89 -23.37
CA ALA A 73 7.57 3.15 -22.63
C ALA A 73 7.31 4.38 -23.51
N ASP A 74 7.81 4.39 -24.74
CA ASP A 74 7.58 5.46 -25.71
C ASP A 74 6.09 5.52 -26.13
N ALA A 75 5.47 4.36 -26.38
CA ALA A 75 4.04 4.27 -26.66
C ALA A 75 3.18 4.75 -25.48
N LEU A 76 3.56 4.40 -24.25
CA LEU A 76 2.89 4.85 -23.03
C LEU A 76 3.00 6.37 -22.89
N SER A 77 4.20 6.94 -23.03
CA SER A 77 4.45 8.37 -22.97
C SER A 77 3.64 9.14 -24.01
N SER A 78 3.60 8.63 -25.26
CA SER A 78 2.84 9.22 -26.35
C SER A 78 1.34 9.21 -26.11
N VAL A 79 0.76 8.04 -25.75
CA VAL A 79 -0.69 7.93 -25.52
C VAL A 79 -1.14 8.74 -24.31
N MET A 80 -0.33 8.75 -23.25
CA MET A 80 -0.68 9.44 -22.02
C MET A 80 -0.36 10.94 -22.05
N GLU A 81 0.34 11.41 -23.09
CA GLU A 81 0.84 12.78 -23.23
C GLU A 81 1.73 13.19 -22.04
N VAL A 82 2.57 12.26 -21.58
CA VAL A 82 3.49 12.45 -20.46
C VAL A 82 4.93 12.40 -20.98
N PRO A 83 5.75 13.44 -20.72
CA PRO A 83 7.17 13.43 -21.06
C PRO A 83 7.92 12.23 -20.47
N ALA A 84 8.91 11.71 -21.20
CA ALA A 84 9.63 10.50 -20.81
C ALA A 84 10.35 10.61 -19.45
N ASP A 85 10.76 11.82 -19.04
CA ASP A 85 11.38 12.09 -17.74
C ASP A 85 10.38 12.04 -16.56
N ARG A 86 9.07 12.03 -16.85
CA ARG A 86 7.97 11.84 -15.88
C ARG A 86 7.38 10.42 -15.91
N LEU A 87 7.99 9.51 -16.68
CA LEU A 87 7.63 8.10 -16.71
C LEU A 87 8.67 7.27 -15.94
N ALA A 88 8.25 6.72 -14.81
CA ALA A 88 8.98 5.68 -14.12
C ALA A 88 8.55 4.30 -14.65
N PHE A 89 9.38 3.70 -15.50
CA PHE A 89 9.17 2.33 -15.98
C PHE A 89 10.07 1.35 -15.21
N LYS A 90 9.47 0.32 -14.61
CA LYS A 90 10.15 -0.71 -13.82
C LYS A 90 9.79 -2.10 -14.33
N THR A 91 10.79 -2.97 -14.39
CA THR A 91 10.58 -4.39 -14.69
C THR A 91 10.87 -5.23 -13.45
N ARG A 92 9.87 -5.97 -12.99
CA ARG A 92 10.02 -6.88 -11.85
C ARG A 92 10.55 -8.21 -12.35
N ARG A 93 11.86 -8.29 -12.56
CA ARG A 93 12.54 -9.54 -12.86
C ARG A 93 12.50 -10.44 -11.62
N ARG A 94 12.32 -11.75 -11.81
CA ARG A 94 12.43 -12.72 -10.72
C ARG A 94 13.86 -12.70 -10.19
N GLN A 95 14.10 -12.01 -9.09
CA GLN A 95 15.38 -12.11 -8.39
C GLN A 95 15.45 -13.47 -7.69
N ARG A 96 16.44 -14.29 -8.06
CA ARG A 96 16.87 -15.44 -7.24
C ARG A 96 17.82 -14.90 -6.18
N GLY A 97 17.39 -14.82 -4.91
CA GLY A 97 18.28 -14.46 -3.79
C GLY A 97 17.67 -13.55 -2.73
N LEU A 98 18.48 -13.27 -1.69
CA LEU A 98 18.13 -12.62 -0.42
C LEU A 98 18.07 -11.08 -0.46
N THR A 99 18.13 -10.45 -1.63
CA THR A 99 18.20 -8.99 -1.78
C THR A 99 16.82 -8.37 -2.01
N GLN A 100 15.93 -8.51 -1.03
CA GLN A 100 14.71 -7.71 -0.97
C GLN A 100 15.08 -6.32 -0.40
N TYR A 101 14.59 -5.24 -1.01
CA TYR A 101 14.80 -3.82 -0.63
C TYR A 101 16.15 -3.17 -1.00
N GLN A 102 16.61 -3.30 -2.25
CA GLN A 102 17.66 -2.41 -2.77
C GLN A 102 17.06 -1.25 -3.58
N LYS A 103 17.64 -0.06 -3.43
CA LYS A 103 17.40 1.08 -4.32
C LYS A 103 17.73 0.64 -5.75
N THR A 104 16.86 0.94 -6.72
CA THR A 104 17.01 0.58 -8.14
C THR A 104 18.11 1.39 -8.88
N GLY A 105 19.08 1.98 -8.16
CA GLY A 105 20.23 2.69 -8.73
C GLY A 105 19.94 4.03 -9.41
N ARG A 106 18.67 4.38 -9.67
CA ARG A 106 18.28 5.72 -10.16
C ARG A 106 18.03 6.66 -8.98
N GLN A 107 18.60 7.86 -9.00
CA GLN A 107 18.20 8.94 -8.07
C GLN A 107 16.76 9.34 -8.40
N GLY A 108 15.80 8.84 -7.64
CA GLY A 108 14.42 9.33 -7.68
C GLY A 108 14.33 10.74 -7.09
N ARG A 109 13.40 11.52 -7.62
CA ARG A 109 12.97 12.78 -7.01
C ARG A 109 11.74 12.48 -6.16
N LEU A 110 11.79 12.88 -4.89
CA LEU A 110 10.59 12.92 -4.05
C LEU A 110 9.60 13.90 -4.68
N MET A 111 8.35 13.46 -4.82
CA MET A 111 7.25 14.31 -5.27
C MET A 111 6.13 14.26 -4.22
N ILE A 112 5.41 15.37 -4.07
CA ILE A 112 4.25 15.43 -3.19
C ILE A 112 3.01 15.24 -4.06
N VAL A 113 2.14 14.32 -3.67
CA VAL A 113 0.83 14.09 -4.28
C VAL A 113 -0.29 14.26 -3.26
N GLN A 114 -1.51 14.40 -3.74
CA GLN A 114 -2.69 14.55 -2.89
C GLN A 114 -3.59 13.30 -2.88
N GLU A 115 -4.22 13.02 -1.75
CA GLU A 115 -5.31 12.04 -1.66
C GLU A 115 -6.31 12.52 -0.60
N ALA A 116 -7.58 12.71 -0.99
CA ALA A 116 -8.66 13.16 -0.09
C ALA A 116 -8.34 14.44 0.74
N GLY A 117 -7.63 15.40 0.13
CA GLY A 117 -7.21 16.65 0.76
C GLY A 117 -5.97 16.54 1.66
N LEU A 118 -5.31 15.38 1.70
CA LEU A 118 -4.07 15.12 2.42
C LEU A 118 -2.89 15.04 1.45
N ARG A 119 -1.68 15.31 1.93
CA ARG A 119 -0.44 15.34 1.15
C ARG A 119 0.48 14.17 1.49
N PHE A 120 1.07 13.54 0.49
CA PHE A 120 1.99 12.41 0.66
C PHE A 120 3.22 12.56 -0.22
N GLU A 121 4.39 12.31 0.35
CA GLU A 121 5.62 12.09 -0.42
C GLU A 121 5.56 10.71 -1.10
N VAL A 122 5.85 10.68 -2.40
CA VAL A 122 6.06 9.47 -3.19
C VAL A 122 7.40 9.55 -3.95
N ASP A 123 8.01 8.40 -4.19
CA ASP A 123 9.19 8.24 -5.05
C ASP A 123 8.90 7.15 -6.09
N LEU A 124 8.71 7.58 -7.34
CA LEU A 124 8.32 6.67 -8.41
C LEU A 124 9.50 5.84 -8.93
N HIS A 125 10.75 6.18 -8.62
CA HIS A 125 11.93 5.59 -9.27
C HIS A 125 12.77 4.73 -8.34
N SER A 126 13.13 5.22 -7.15
CA SER A 126 14.22 4.65 -6.33
C SER A 126 13.88 3.34 -5.64
N TYR A 127 12.61 3.14 -5.29
CA TYR A 127 12.16 2.00 -4.48
C TYR A 127 11.31 1.03 -5.30
N LEU A 128 11.04 -0.17 -4.78
CA LEU A 128 10.13 -1.12 -5.43
C LEU A 128 8.73 -0.52 -5.52
N ASP A 129 8.20 -0.07 -4.38
CA ASP A 129 6.92 0.59 -4.25
C ASP A 129 7.10 2.12 -4.20
N THR A 130 6.02 2.86 -4.43
CA THR A 130 6.07 4.32 -4.66
C THR A 130 6.00 5.16 -3.39
N GLY A 131 5.70 4.58 -2.23
CA GLY A 131 5.43 5.33 -0.99
C GLY A 131 3.95 5.48 -0.66
N LEU A 132 3.02 5.12 -1.57
CA LEU A 132 1.58 5.15 -1.32
C LEU A 132 0.86 4.01 -2.06
N PHE A 133 0.29 3.06 -1.33
CA PHE A 133 -0.51 1.98 -1.90
C PHE A 133 -1.92 2.49 -2.25
N LEU A 134 -2.15 2.73 -3.54
CA LEU A 134 -3.38 3.36 -4.05
C LEU A 134 -4.63 2.49 -3.84
N ASP A 135 -4.47 1.18 -3.78
CA ASP A 135 -5.54 0.21 -3.52
C ASP A 135 -6.17 0.34 -2.13
N HIS A 136 -5.45 0.88 -1.15
CA HIS A 136 -5.96 1.09 0.20
C HIS A 136 -6.67 2.42 0.43
N ARG A 137 -6.93 3.23 -0.60
CA ARG A 137 -7.50 4.59 -0.40
C ARG A 137 -8.86 4.62 0.28
N ILE A 138 -9.70 3.60 0.03
CA ILE A 138 -11.01 3.49 0.67
C ILE A 138 -10.83 3.05 2.14
N THR A 139 -9.95 2.07 2.41
CA THR A 139 -9.60 1.68 3.78
C THR A 139 -9.05 2.86 4.59
N ARG A 140 -8.17 3.68 3.99
CA ARG A 140 -7.65 4.89 4.63
C ARG A 140 -8.76 5.88 4.97
N SER A 141 -9.69 6.11 4.04
CA SER A 141 -10.85 6.99 4.28
C SER A 141 -11.73 6.47 5.42
N MET A 142 -11.98 5.16 5.45
CA MET A 142 -12.71 4.50 6.54
C MET A 142 -11.99 4.67 7.89
N VAL A 143 -10.66 4.58 7.95
CA VAL A 143 -9.89 4.86 9.18
C VAL A 143 -10.09 6.30 9.63
N ARG A 144 -10.01 7.26 8.71
CA ARG A 144 -10.23 8.69 9.02
C ARG A 144 -11.62 8.95 9.59
N GLU A 145 -12.67 8.36 9.01
CA GLU A 145 -14.05 8.51 9.49
C GLU A 145 -14.25 7.94 10.91
N GLN A 146 -13.48 6.92 11.29
CA GLN A 146 -13.61 6.25 12.59
C GLN A 146 -12.64 6.78 13.66
N ALA A 147 -11.70 7.65 13.31
CA ALA A 147 -10.58 8.00 14.19
C ALA A 147 -10.89 9.07 15.24
N ALA A 148 -11.98 9.83 15.12
CA ALA A 148 -12.27 10.96 16.00
C ALA A 148 -12.25 10.56 17.49
N GLY A 149 -11.39 11.22 18.28
CA GLY A 149 -11.23 10.97 19.72
C GLY A 149 -10.59 9.63 20.08
N LYS A 150 -10.10 8.85 19.12
CA LYS A 150 -9.54 7.52 19.36
C LYS A 150 -8.02 7.53 19.49
N ARG A 151 -7.49 6.59 20.28
CA ARG A 151 -6.08 6.18 20.27
C ARG A 151 -5.86 5.18 19.16
N PHE A 152 -5.10 5.58 18.14
CA PHE A 152 -4.86 4.79 16.93
C PHE A 152 -3.50 4.08 16.95
N LEU A 153 -3.45 2.82 16.54
CA LEU A 153 -2.20 2.07 16.33
C LEU A 153 -2.09 1.63 14.86
N ASN A 154 -0.94 1.88 14.24
CA ASN A 154 -0.64 1.46 12.87
C ASN A 154 0.59 0.55 12.87
N LEU A 155 0.41 -0.72 12.51
CA LEU A 155 1.46 -1.74 12.50
C LEU A 155 1.86 -2.09 11.07
N PHE A 156 3.15 -2.36 10.86
CA PHE A 156 3.75 -2.47 9.52
C PHE A 156 3.48 -1.21 8.69
N ALA A 157 3.65 -0.06 9.35
CA ALA A 157 3.07 1.20 8.91
C ALA A 157 3.61 1.72 7.57
N TYR A 158 4.74 1.21 7.07
CA TYR A 158 5.40 1.70 5.87
C TYR A 158 5.61 3.22 5.98
N THR A 159 5.11 4.01 5.02
CA THR A 159 5.23 5.48 5.00
C THR A 159 4.14 6.19 5.82
N GLY A 160 3.40 5.48 6.67
CA GLY A 160 2.52 6.08 7.67
C GLY A 160 1.20 6.63 7.14
N SER A 161 0.80 6.27 5.92
CA SER A 161 -0.40 6.84 5.28
C SER A 161 -1.69 6.68 6.10
N PHE A 162 -1.91 5.52 6.74
CA PHE A 162 -3.03 5.32 7.67
C PHE A 162 -2.96 6.24 8.89
N SER A 163 -1.76 6.50 9.42
CA SER A 163 -1.56 7.40 10.57
C SER A 163 -1.88 8.85 10.21
N VAL A 164 -1.54 9.29 9.00
CA VAL A 164 -1.95 10.63 8.49
C VAL A 164 -3.48 10.72 8.40
N TYR A 165 -4.14 9.69 7.87
CA TYR A 165 -5.60 9.65 7.78
C TYR A 165 -6.27 9.63 9.16
N ALA A 166 -5.75 8.85 10.10
CA ALA A 166 -6.26 8.83 11.48
C ALA A 166 -6.10 10.19 12.17
N ALA A 167 -4.93 10.83 12.04
CA ALA A 167 -4.69 12.17 12.58
C ALA A 167 -5.63 13.22 11.98
N ALA A 168 -5.81 13.20 10.65
CA ALA A 168 -6.76 14.06 9.94
C ALA A 168 -8.24 13.78 10.25
N GLY A 169 -8.53 12.60 10.79
CA GLY A 169 -9.84 12.20 11.29
C GLY A 169 -10.10 12.64 12.74
N GLY A 170 -9.12 13.27 13.38
CA GLY A 170 -9.23 13.72 14.77
C GLY A 170 -8.86 12.67 15.81
N ALA A 171 -8.00 11.70 15.48
CA ALA A 171 -7.41 10.81 16.48
C ALA A 171 -6.81 11.62 17.64
N GLU A 172 -7.13 11.21 18.88
CA GLU A 172 -6.56 11.83 20.09
C GLU A 172 -5.04 11.65 20.11
N ALA A 173 -4.59 10.45 19.76
CA ALA A 173 -3.20 10.10 19.61
C ALA A 173 -3.04 8.99 18.57
N SER A 174 -1.85 8.91 17.94
CA SER A 174 -1.49 7.76 17.12
C SER A 174 -0.09 7.23 17.43
N LEU A 175 0.09 5.92 17.31
CA LEU A 175 1.39 5.26 17.34
C LEU A 175 1.64 4.53 16.02
N THR A 176 2.73 4.88 15.35
CA THR A 176 3.11 4.35 14.04
C THR A 176 4.33 3.44 14.18
N VAL A 177 4.16 2.14 13.95
CA VAL A 177 5.18 1.11 14.20
C VAL A 177 5.63 0.45 12.89
N ASP A 178 6.94 0.46 12.66
CA ASP A 178 7.61 -0.13 11.50
C ASP A 178 9.09 -0.40 11.82
N LEU A 179 9.67 -1.45 11.27
CA LEU A 179 11.06 -1.87 11.53
C LEU A 179 12.10 -0.99 10.81
N SER A 180 11.70 -0.32 9.73
CA SER A 180 12.58 0.44 8.83
C SER A 180 12.74 1.89 9.27
N ASN A 181 13.98 2.30 9.59
CA ASN A 181 14.30 3.72 9.82
C ASN A 181 13.90 4.60 8.64
N THR A 182 14.17 4.17 7.41
CA THR A 182 13.84 4.92 6.19
C THR A 182 12.33 5.20 6.10
N TYR A 183 11.51 4.21 6.44
CA TYR A 183 10.05 4.36 6.40
C TYR A 183 9.50 5.12 7.60
N GLN A 184 10.16 5.04 8.76
CA GLN A 184 9.84 5.89 9.91
C GLN A 184 10.13 7.37 9.62
N GLU A 185 11.29 7.68 9.03
CA GLU A 185 11.61 9.05 8.60
C GLU A 185 10.63 9.55 7.54
N TRP A 186 10.22 8.67 6.61
CA TRP A 186 9.20 9.01 5.60
C TRP A 186 7.83 9.24 6.23
N SER A 187 7.42 8.39 7.17
CA SER A 187 6.19 8.55 7.96
C SER A 187 6.18 9.88 8.70
N GLN A 188 7.32 10.27 9.28
CA GLN A 188 7.46 11.55 9.96
C GLN A 188 7.23 12.72 9.01
N ARG A 189 7.84 12.71 7.83
CA ARG A 189 7.64 13.76 6.81
C ARG A 189 6.20 13.80 6.30
N ASN A 190 5.56 12.65 6.08
CA ASN A 190 4.15 12.58 5.70
C ASN A 190 3.22 13.16 6.78
N LEU A 191 3.46 12.89 8.07
CA LEU A 191 2.71 13.52 9.16
C LEU A 191 2.94 15.05 9.17
N GLN A 192 4.19 15.50 9.06
CA GLN A 192 4.54 16.92 9.05
C GLN A 192 3.93 17.68 7.87
N LEU A 193 3.88 17.07 6.67
CA LEU A 193 3.21 17.61 5.51
C LEU A 193 1.72 17.88 5.74
N ASN A 194 1.11 17.28 6.76
CA ASN A 194 -0.29 17.49 7.10
C ASN A 194 -0.48 18.19 8.45
N GLY A 195 0.59 18.75 9.03
CA GLY A 195 0.53 19.47 10.30
C GLY A 195 0.44 18.57 11.53
N PHE A 196 0.77 17.28 11.40
CA PHE A 196 0.73 16.31 12.49
C PHE A 196 2.13 15.90 12.94
N GLY A 197 2.25 15.47 14.19
CA GLY A 197 3.49 14.97 14.75
C GLY A 197 3.46 14.82 16.27
N TYR A 198 4.64 14.76 16.86
CA TYR A 198 4.83 14.69 18.30
C TYR A 198 4.19 15.90 19.02
N PRO A 199 3.61 15.75 20.22
CA PRO A 199 3.56 14.53 21.05
C PRO A 199 2.42 13.56 20.73
N ARG A 200 1.39 14.01 20.01
CA ARG A 200 0.16 13.21 19.81
C ARG A 200 0.34 12.08 18.81
N HIS A 201 1.12 12.30 17.76
CA HIS A 201 1.35 11.32 16.70
C HIS A 201 2.81 10.87 16.75
N ARG A 202 3.03 9.72 17.39
CA ARG A 202 4.36 9.19 17.68
C ARG A 202 4.75 8.10 16.69
N LEU A 203 6.05 7.96 16.53
CA LEU A 203 6.69 6.97 15.68
C LEU A 203 7.53 6.05 16.56
N GLN A 204 7.47 4.75 16.32
CA GLN A 204 8.27 3.77 17.05
C GLN A 204 8.87 2.76 16.08
N ARG A 205 10.19 2.73 16.03
CA ARG A 205 10.91 1.72 15.30
C ARG A 205 10.99 0.43 16.12
N ALA A 206 10.29 -0.61 15.69
CA ALA A 206 10.31 -1.92 16.35
C ALA A 206 9.95 -3.04 15.37
N ASP A 207 10.36 -4.26 15.70
CA ASP A 207 9.70 -5.46 15.18
C ASP A 207 8.27 -5.52 15.74
N VAL A 208 7.28 -5.82 14.90
CA VAL A 208 5.87 -5.76 15.31
C VAL A 208 5.52 -6.87 16.31
N PHE A 209 6.10 -8.06 16.19
CA PHE A 209 5.84 -9.12 17.17
C PHE A 209 6.41 -8.76 18.54
N GLU A 210 7.65 -8.26 18.58
CA GLU A 210 8.25 -7.79 19.82
C GLU A 210 7.46 -6.61 20.40
N PHE A 211 7.02 -5.68 19.54
CA PHE A 211 6.19 -4.54 19.94
C PHE A 211 4.91 -5.00 20.63
N LEU A 212 4.15 -5.93 20.05
CA LEU A 212 2.88 -6.41 20.60
C LEU A 212 3.08 -7.00 22.01
N ILE A 213 4.10 -7.84 22.19
CA ILE A 213 4.44 -8.44 23.49
C ILE A 213 4.77 -7.35 24.52
N GLN A 214 5.58 -6.35 24.15
CA GLN A 214 5.98 -5.29 25.07
C GLN A 214 4.83 -4.34 25.39
N ALA A 215 4.01 -4.00 24.40
CA ALA A 215 2.83 -3.15 24.57
C ALA A 215 1.81 -3.81 25.52
N GLU A 216 1.61 -5.13 25.40
CA GLU A 216 0.73 -5.87 26.29
C GLU A 216 1.24 -5.86 27.73
N ARG A 217 2.55 -6.14 27.93
CA ARG A 217 3.20 -6.07 29.26
C ARG A 217 3.09 -4.69 29.89
N LYS A 218 3.20 -3.63 29.08
CA LYS A 218 3.01 -2.24 29.50
C LYS A 218 1.56 -1.83 29.66
N ARG A 219 0.62 -2.74 29.38
CA ARG A 219 -0.83 -2.50 29.40
C ARG A 219 -1.23 -1.31 28.51
N GLU A 220 -0.56 -1.17 27.37
CA GLU A 220 -0.98 -0.18 26.36
C GLU A 220 -2.33 -0.59 25.78
N ARG A 221 -3.14 0.42 25.43
CA ARG A 221 -4.49 0.22 24.88
C ARG A 221 -4.78 1.18 23.74
N PHE A 222 -5.56 0.72 22.78
CA PHE A 222 -5.95 1.43 21.57
C PHE A 222 -7.42 1.17 21.24
N ASP A 223 -8.06 2.11 20.57
CA ASP A 223 -9.48 2.02 20.19
C ASP A 223 -9.65 1.62 18.71
N LEU A 224 -8.61 1.84 17.91
CA LEU A 224 -8.57 1.48 16.50
C LEU A 224 -7.15 1.04 16.14
N ILE A 225 -7.02 -0.17 15.60
CA ILE A 225 -5.74 -0.73 15.16
C ILE A 225 -5.82 -1.04 13.67
N VAL A 226 -4.79 -0.69 12.91
CA VAL A 226 -4.55 -1.20 11.56
C VAL A 226 -3.37 -2.15 11.58
N LEU A 227 -3.57 -3.34 11.03
CA LEU A 227 -2.56 -4.37 10.84
C LEU A 227 -2.52 -4.73 9.35
N ASP A 228 -1.49 -4.27 8.64
CA ASP A 228 -1.30 -4.52 7.20
C ASP A 228 0.09 -5.12 6.89
N PRO A 229 0.37 -6.35 7.33
CA PRO A 229 1.68 -6.97 7.17
C PRO A 229 2.00 -7.28 5.69
N PRO A 230 3.28 -7.25 5.29
CA PRO A 230 3.68 -7.78 4.00
C PRO A 230 3.42 -9.29 3.95
N SER A 231 3.13 -9.82 2.76
CA SER A 231 2.90 -11.26 2.56
C SER A 231 4.06 -12.13 3.09
N PHE A 232 5.29 -11.66 2.88
CA PHE A 232 6.52 -12.25 3.37
C PHE A 232 7.52 -11.15 3.72
N SER A 233 8.26 -11.31 4.81
CA SER A 233 9.40 -10.46 5.16
C SER A 233 10.55 -11.31 5.67
N ASN A 234 11.72 -11.15 5.05
CA ASN A 234 12.98 -11.78 5.43
C ASN A 234 14.00 -10.75 5.92
N SER A 235 13.53 -9.67 6.55
CA SER A 235 14.40 -8.62 7.06
C SER A 235 15.43 -9.24 8.01
N LYS A 236 16.72 -9.01 7.74
CA LYS A 236 17.84 -9.47 8.60
C LYS A 236 17.73 -9.00 10.06
N ARG A 237 16.86 -8.03 10.32
CA ARG A 237 16.59 -7.44 11.63
C ARG A 237 15.41 -8.07 12.36
N MET A 238 14.66 -8.97 11.70
CA MET A 238 13.65 -9.79 12.35
C MET A 238 14.30 -11.08 12.83
N GLN A 239 13.92 -11.56 14.01
CA GLN A 239 14.41 -12.84 14.53
C GLN A 239 13.85 -14.03 13.72
N GLU A 240 12.66 -13.86 13.13
CA GLU A 240 11.96 -14.88 12.35
C GLU A 240 11.51 -14.32 10.98
N VAL A 241 11.48 -15.18 9.95
CA VAL A 241 10.90 -14.84 8.66
C VAL A 241 9.38 -14.79 8.80
N LEU A 242 8.77 -13.64 8.51
CA LEU A 242 7.31 -13.50 8.49
C LEU A 242 6.73 -14.20 7.25
N ASP A 243 5.74 -15.06 7.48
CA ASP A 243 4.77 -15.53 6.48
C ASP A 243 3.38 -15.18 7.01
N VAL A 244 2.68 -14.24 6.34
CA VAL A 244 1.36 -13.79 6.82
C VAL A 244 0.34 -14.93 6.94
N GLN A 245 0.39 -15.97 6.09
CA GLN A 245 -0.54 -17.09 6.20
C GLN A 245 -0.29 -17.91 7.46
N ARG A 246 0.97 -18.09 7.85
CA ARG A 246 1.35 -18.83 9.06
C ARG A 246 1.14 -17.99 10.32
N ASP A 247 1.50 -16.71 10.27
CA ASP A 247 1.70 -15.91 11.47
C ASP A 247 0.56 -14.94 11.80
N HIS A 248 -0.44 -14.77 10.91
CA HIS A 248 -1.50 -13.80 11.12
C HIS A 248 -2.33 -14.03 12.38
N ALA A 249 -2.56 -15.29 12.80
CA ALA A 249 -3.32 -15.58 14.02
C ALA A 249 -2.67 -14.92 15.25
N ARG A 250 -1.37 -15.15 15.45
CA ARG A 250 -0.56 -14.53 16.52
C ARG A 250 -0.53 -13.00 16.43
N LEU A 251 -0.46 -12.43 15.22
CA LEU A 251 -0.49 -10.97 15.03
C LEU A 251 -1.86 -10.39 15.41
N ILE A 252 -2.94 -11.05 14.97
CA ILE A 252 -4.32 -10.65 15.26
C ILE A 252 -4.57 -10.73 16.76
N GLU A 253 -4.30 -11.88 17.40
CA GLU A 253 -4.46 -12.06 18.85
C GLU A 253 -3.72 -10.99 19.65
N GLY A 254 -2.46 -10.70 19.28
CA GLY A 254 -1.69 -9.63 19.90
C GLY A 254 -2.34 -8.25 19.73
N CYS A 255 -2.94 -7.96 18.57
CA CYS A 255 -3.70 -6.73 18.39
C CYS A 255 -4.99 -6.71 19.23
N MET A 256 -5.74 -7.81 19.26
CA MET A 256 -6.98 -7.93 20.03
C MET A 256 -6.74 -7.73 21.52
N ALA A 257 -5.63 -8.23 22.07
CA ALA A 257 -5.22 -8.01 23.47
C ALA A 257 -4.90 -6.54 23.82
N LEU A 258 -4.64 -5.70 22.82
CA LEU A 258 -4.38 -4.27 22.98
C LEU A 258 -5.61 -3.40 22.72
N LEU A 259 -6.75 -3.98 22.29
CA LEU A 259 -7.97 -3.21 22.08
C LEU A 259 -8.62 -2.85 23.42
N ASN A 260 -9.11 -1.61 23.52
CA ASN A 260 -10.11 -1.25 24.51
C ASN A 260 -11.44 -1.95 24.22
N HIS A 261 -12.31 -2.02 25.22
CA HIS A 261 -13.68 -2.48 25.01
C HIS A 261 -14.38 -1.60 23.96
N GLY A 262 -15.04 -2.22 22.97
CA GLY A 262 -15.62 -1.53 21.82
C GLY A 262 -14.61 -1.04 20.78
N GLY A 263 -13.32 -1.37 20.95
CA GLY A 263 -12.27 -1.13 19.97
C GLY A 263 -12.40 -2.04 18.75
N GLU A 264 -11.70 -1.67 17.67
CA GLU A 264 -11.73 -2.42 16.42
C GLU A 264 -10.34 -2.61 15.82
N LEU A 265 -10.10 -3.79 15.27
CA LEU A 265 -8.96 -4.10 14.42
C LEU A 265 -9.40 -4.12 12.94
N ILE A 266 -8.69 -3.36 12.11
CA ILE A 266 -8.73 -3.48 10.65
C ILE A 266 -7.50 -4.27 10.23
N PHE A 267 -7.71 -5.51 9.79
CA PHE A 267 -6.67 -6.38 9.28
C PHE A 267 -6.73 -6.43 7.75
N SER A 268 -5.60 -6.26 7.07
CA SER A 268 -5.49 -6.46 5.63
C SER A 268 -4.22 -7.19 5.24
N ASN A 269 -4.24 -7.79 4.05
CA ASN A 269 -3.05 -8.30 3.39
C ASN A 269 -3.31 -8.49 1.89
N ASN A 270 -2.24 -8.65 1.12
CA ASN A 270 -2.28 -8.86 -0.33
C ASN A 270 -1.83 -10.27 -0.76
N ARG A 271 -1.76 -11.24 0.17
CA ARG A 271 -1.31 -12.60 -0.17
C ARG A 271 -2.37 -13.29 -1.02
N ARG A 272 -1.97 -13.75 -2.19
CA ARG A 272 -2.83 -14.58 -3.05
C ARG A 272 -3.22 -15.87 -2.33
N ARG A 273 -4.52 -16.19 -2.37
CA ARG A 273 -5.10 -17.38 -1.72
C ARG A 273 -4.93 -17.40 -0.19
N PHE A 274 -4.76 -16.24 0.43
CA PHE A 274 -4.83 -16.12 1.89
C PHE A 274 -6.13 -16.72 2.40
N ARG A 275 -6.08 -17.41 3.53
CA ARG A 275 -7.24 -17.86 4.32
C ARG A 275 -7.06 -17.38 5.76
N LEU A 276 -8.10 -16.78 6.31
CA LEU A 276 -8.12 -16.44 7.73
C LEU A 276 -8.16 -17.75 8.53
N ASP A 277 -7.41 -17.80 9.63
CA ASP A 277 -7.36 -18.96 10.50
C ASP A 277 -8.70 -19.17 11.18
N GLU A 278 -9.18 -20.42 11.19
CA GLU A 278 -10.49 -20.77 11.73
C GLU A 278 -10.60 -20.45 13.22
N SER A 279 -9.49 -20.53 13.97
CA SER A 279 -9.47 -20.17 15.40
C SER A 279 -9.78 -18.70 15.64
N ILE A 280 -9.36 -17.81 14.72
CA ILE A 280 -9.65 -16.38 14.79
C ILE A 280 -11.14 -16.12 14.54
N GLU A 281 -11.73 -16.80 13.55
CA GLU A 281 -13.17 -16.71 13.25
C GLU A 281 -14.04 -17.28 14.36
N GLN A 282 -13.53 -18.26 15.13
CA GLN A 282 -14.23 -18.83 16.28
C GLN A 282 -14.12 -17.97 17.54
N THR A 283 -13.06 -17.17 17.66
CA THR A 283 -12.75 -16.39 18.88
C THR A 283 -13.27 -14.96 18.81
N PHE A 284 -13.26 -14.34 17.63
CA PHE A 284 -13.58 -12.92 17.44
C PHE A 284 -14.69 -12.72 16.41
N ASP A 285 -15.45 -11.64 16.54
CA ASP A 285 -16.39 -11.23 15.49
C ASP A 285 -15.59 -10.74 14.27
N CYS A 286 -15.57 -11.56 13.23
CA CYS A 286 -14.78 -11.35 12.01
C CYS A 286 -15.70 -11.06 10.82
N SER A 287 -15.58 -9.85 10.27
CA SER A 287 -16.33 -9.43 9.08
C SER A 287 -15.38 -9.11 7.92
N GLU A 288 -15.43 -9.89 6.84
CA GLU A 288 -14.67 -9.57 5.62
C GLU A 288 -15.30 -8.38 4.88
N ILE A 289 -14.52 -7.31 4.72
CA ILE A 289 -14.91 -6.04 4.08
C ILE A 289 -14.13 -5.77 2.79
N THR A 290 -13.52 -6.81 2.19
CA THR A 290 -12.74 -6.71 0.94
C THR A 290 -13.51 -5.98 -0.17
N ARG A 291 -14.78 -6.33 -0.40
CA ARG A 291 -15.60 -5.67 -1.44
C ARG A 291 -15.89 -4.20 -1.16
N GLN A 292 -15.98 -3.83 0.12
CA GLN A 292 -16.25 -2.45 0.53
C GLN A 292 -15.01 -1.56 0.42
N THR A 293 -13.83 -2.16 0.50
CA THR A 293 -12.55 -1.44 0.53
C THR A 293 -11.78 -1.48 -0.79
N LEU A 294 -12.20 -2.29 -1.76
CA LEU A 294 -11.56 -2.37 -3.06
C LEU A 294 -12.00 -1.20 -3.97
N PRO A 295 -11.07 -0.34 -4.43
CA PRO A 295 -11.44 0.75 -5.30
C PRO A 295 -11.75 0.32 -6.74
N GLU A 296 -12.57 1.10 -7.44
CA GLU A 296 -13.03 0.78 -8.80
C GLU A 296 -11.88 0.59 -9.80
N ASP A 297 -10.80 1.36 -9.71
CA ASP A 297 -9.62 1.25 -10.56
C ASP A 297 -8.73 0.02 -10.27
N PHE A 298 -9.09 -0.78 -9.24
CA PHE A 298 -8.46 -2.07 -8.90
C PHE A 298 -9.43 -3.27 -9.06
N HIS A 299 -10.53 -3.11 -9.81
CA HIS A 299 -11.57 -4.14 -9.92
C HIS A 299 -11.17 -5.44 -10.63
N ARG A 300 -10.16 -5.43 -11.51
CA ARG A 300 -9.80 -6.61 -12.34
C ARG A 300 -9.11 -7.70 -11.55
N HIS A 301 -8.26 -7.30 -10.62
CA HIS A 301 -7.51 -8.20 -9.78
C HIS A 301 -7.59 -7.70 -8.34
N PRO A 302 -8.17 -8.47 -7.40
CA PRO A 302 -8.26 -8.03 -6.01
C PRO A 302 -6.85 -7.75 -5.49
N ALA A 303 -6.60 -6.47 -5.19
CA ALA A 303 -5.30 -5.97 -4.77
C ALA A 303 -4.96 -6.38 -3.34
N HIS A 304 -5.99 -6.47 -2.50
CA HIS A 304 -5.91 -6.85 -1.10
C HIS A 304 -7.17 -7.63 -0.67
N ARG A 305 -7.10 -8.25 0.50
CA ARG A 305 -8.25 -8.66 1.31
C ARG A 305 -8.23 -7.87 2.62
N CYS A 306 -9.41 -7.59 3.17
CA CYS A 306 -9.54 -6.77 4.38
C CYS A 306 -10.68 -7.27 5.27
N TRP A 307 -10.46 -7.25 6.59
CA TRP A 307 -11.40 -7.67 7.63
C TRP A 307 -11.49 -6.60 8.71
N ARG A 308 -12.66 -6.55 9.34
CA ARG A 308 -12.89 -5.93 10.64
C ARG A 308 -12.98 -7.03 11.68
N LEU A 309 -12.27 -6.86 12.79
CA LEU A 309 -12.30 -7.78 13.91
C LEU A 309 -12.63 -7.01 15.20
N LYS A 310 -13.50 -7.60 16.02
CA LYS A 310 -13.91 -7.08 17.33
C LYS A 310 -13.88 -8.18 18.38
N GLY A 311 -13.60 -7.78 19.62
CA GLY A 311 -13.61 -8.66 20.79
C GLY A 311 -14.99 -8.83 21.38
#